data_AF-A0A509LJF0-F1
#
_entry.id   AF-A0A509LJF0-F1
#
_cell.length_a   1.000
_cell.length_b   1.000
_cell.length_c   1.000
_cell.angle_alpha   90.00
_cell.angle_beta   90.00
_cell.angle_gamma   90.00
#
_symmetry.space_group_name_H-M   'P 1'
#
loop_
_entity.id
_entity.type
_entity.pdbx_description
1 polymer ?
#
loop_
_entity_poly.entity_id
_entity_poly.type
_entity_poly.pdbx_seq_one_letter_code
_entity_poly.pdbx_strand_id
1 'polypeptide(L)'
;MTIATLKSIFIGVGGSIILAVFCSTFIAMDKILFILPLFIGFNGAMTGYRLVEVLKTRIRNVSLFSFVLGVGTGALTFAAVNLAINFAGPIMGDTLFLDIYDLFVYMAVSGITSYLGAKLAVRYFNL
;
A
#
# COMPACT_ATOMS: atom_id res chain seq x y z
N MET A 1 12.57 -2.63 -16.35
CA MET A 1 11.32 -3.30 -15.93
C MET A 1 11.11 -3.24 -14.41
N THR A 2 12.18 -3.32 -13.62
CA THR A 2 12.17 -3.25 -12.14
C THR A 2 12.22 -1.83 -11.57
N ILE A 3 12.86 -0.87 -12.23
CA ILE A 3 13.05 0.48 -11.66
C ILE A 3 11.74 1.27 -11.58
N ALA A 4 10.89 1.20 -12.62
CA ALA A 4 9.61 1.91 -12.65
C ALA A 4 8.61 1.34 -11.63
N THR A 5 8.58 0.01 -11.48
CA THR A 5 7.75 -0.68 -10.48
C THR A 5 8.27 -0.45 -9.07
N LEU A 6 9.58 -0.44 -8.85
CA LEU A 6 10.17 -0.07 -7.57
C LEU A 6 9.84 1.38 -7.20
N LYS A 7 9.93 2.30 -8.16
CA LYS A 7 9.56 3.71 -7.95
C LYS A 7 8.08 3.89 -7.60
N SER A 8 7.17 3.15 -8.24
CA SER A 8 5.74 3.22 -7.88
C SER A 8 5.46 2.67 -6.48
N ILE A 9 6.14 1.59 -6.08
CA ILE A 9 6.06 1.03 -4.72
C ILE A 9 6.53 2.05 -3.69
N PHE A 10 7.70 2.66 -3.89
CA PHE A 10 8.23 3.68 -2.97
C PHE A 10 7.33 4.92 -2.88
N ILE A 11 6.71 5.35 -3.98
CA ILE A 11 5.74 6.46 -3.96
C ILE A 11 4.48 6.07 -3.17
N GLY A 12 3.94 4.86 -3.36
CA GLY A 12 2.77 4.38 -2.62
C GLY A 12 3.04 4.20 -1.12
N VAL A 13 4.21 3.66 -0.77
CA VAL A 13 4.65 3.51 0.63
C VAL A 13 4.88 4.90 1.25
N GLY A 14 5.62 5.78 0.57
CA GLY A 14 5.88 7.14 1.05
C GLY A 14 4.60 7.95 1.22
N GLY A 15 3.67 7.87 0.28
CA GLY A 15 2.37 8.53 0.38
C GLY A 15 1.56 8.05 1.58
N SER A 16 1.56 6.74 1.85
CA SER A 16 0.89 6.16 3.02
C SER A 16 1.50 6.67 4.34
N ILE A 17 2.84 6.78 4.40
CA ILE A 17 3.55 7.28 5.59
C ILE A 17 3.27 8.77 5.81
N ILE A 18 3.34 9.59 4.75
CA ILE A 18 3.05 11.03 4.85
C ILE A 18 1.61 11.26 5.32
N LEU A 19 0.65 10.50 4.78
CA LEU A 19 -0.74 10.55 5.23
C LEU A 19 -0.91 10.11 6.69
N ALA A 20 -0.23 9.03 7.10
CA ALA A 20 -0.28 8.56 8.47
C ALA A 20 0.31 9.59 9.46
N VAL A 21 1.46 10.18 9.13
CA VAL A 21 2.10 11.25 9.94
C VAL A 21 1.22 12.49 9.97
N PHE A 22 0.63 12.90 8.84
CA PHE A 22 -0.31 14.02 8.80
C PHE A 22 -1.57 13.76 9.63
N CYS A 23 -2.14 12.55 9.57
CA CYS A 23 -3.28 12.21 10.42
C CYS A 23 -2.91 12.23 11.92
N SER A 24 -1.65 11.94 12.27
CA SER A 24 -1.21 11.94 13.67
C SER A 24 -1.18 13.30 14.35
N THR A 25 -1.19 14.40 13.59
CA THR A 25 -1.26 15.74 14.15
C THR A 25 -2.69 16.16 14.53
N PHE A 26 -3.71 15.50 13.95
CA PHE A 26 -5.13 15.85 14.15
C PHE A 26 -5.92 14.80 14.92
N ILE A 27 -5.47 13.54 14.89
CA ILE A 27 -6.22 12.37 15.34
C ILE A 27 -5.31 11.53 16.25
N ALA A 28 -5.87 10.99 17.33
CA ALA A 28 -5.16 10.10 18.24
C ALA A 28 -4.73 8.78 17.55
N MET A 29 -3.56 8.25 17.92
CA MET A 29 -2.89 7.13 17.23
C MET A 29 -3.76 5.87 17.10
N ASP A 30 -4.60 5.60 18.10
CA ASP A 30 -5.58 4.51 18.11
C ASP A 30 -6.59 4.59 16.95
N LYS A 31 -6.98 5.81 16.56
CA LYS A 31 -7.88 6.04 15.42
C LYS A 31 -7.15 6.01 14.07
N ILE A 32 -5.86 6.29 14.04
CA ILE A 32 -5.05 6.24 12.81
C ILE A 32 -4.92 4.82 12.30
N LEU A 33 -4.73 3.85 13.20
CA LEU A 33 -4.68 2.42 12.84
C LEU A 33 -5.94 1.95 12.13
N PHE A 34 -7.10 2.54 12.45
CA PHE A 34 -8.37 2.22 11.76
C PHE A 34 -8.43 2.79 10.33
N ILE A 35 -7.77 3.92 10.08
CA ILE A 35 -7.78 4.62 8.78
C ILE A 35 -6.66 4.10 7.87
N LEU A 36 -5.58 3.55 8.44
CA LEU A 36 -4.41 3.08 7.69
C LEU A 36 -4.71 2.05 6.59
N PRO A 37 -5.58 1.03 6.82
CA PRO A 37 -5.98 0.09 5.76
C PRO A 37 -6.61 0.78 4.56
N LEU A 38 -7.33 1.89 4.78
CA LEU A 38 -7.96 2.65 3.70
C LEU A 38 -6.91 3.31 2.80
N PHE A 39 -5.87 3.92 3.39
CA PHE A 39 -4.76 4.53 2.64
C PHE A 39 -3.94 3.48 1.89
N ILE A 40 -3.68 2.34 2.54
CA ILE A 40 -2.99 1.21 1.92
C ILE A 40 -3.83 0.66 0.75
N GLY A 41 -5.14 0.53 0.94
CA GLY A 41 -6.07 0.11 -0.09
C GLY A 41 -6.07 1.05 -1.28
N PHE A 42 -6.14 2.37 -1.05
CA PHE A 42 -6.09 3.38 -2.10
C PHE A 42 -4.77 3.33 -2.88
N ASN A 43 -3.64 3.29 -2.17
CA ASN A 43 -2.33 3.18 -2.80
C ASN A 43 -2.14 1.84 -3.55
N GLY A 44 -2.69 0.74 -3.03
CA GLY A 44 -2.77 -0.55 -3.72
C GLY A 44 -3.52 -0.44 -5.04
N ALA A 45 -4.73 0.13 -5.03
CA ALA A 45 -5.53 0.34 -6.24
C ALA A 45 -4.81 1.20 -7.28
N MET A 46 -4.20 2.30 -6.83
CA MET A 46 -3.49 3.23 -7.71
C MET A 46 -2.23 2.62 -8.31
N THR A 47 -1.52 1.80 -7.54
CA THR A 47 -0.38 1.01 -8.01
C THR A 47 -0.83 -0.01 -9.05
N GLY A 48 -1.89 -0.77 -8.77
CA GLY A 48 -2.46 -1.74 -9.71
C GLY A 48 -2.90 -1.09 -11.01
N TYR A 49 -3.58 0.06 -10.96
CA TYR A 49 -4.00 0.82 -12.13
C TYR A 49 -2.82 1.30 -12.99
N ARG A 50 -1.84 1.99 -12.37
CA ARG A 50 -0.63 2.46 -13.06
C ARG A 50 0.18 1.33 -13.66
N LEU A 51 0.16 0.17 -13.03
CA LEU A 51 0.85 -0.99 -13.54
C LEU A 51 0.30 -1.42 -14.90
N VAL A 52 -1.02 -1.47 -15.03
CA VAL A 52 -1.70 -1.83 -16.28
C VAL A 52 -1.47 -0.77 -17.36
N GLU A 53 -1.51 0.51 -16.98
CA GLU A 53 -1.20 1.63 -17.89
C GLU A 53 0.21 1.49 -18.50
N VAL A 54 1.22 1.21 -17.68
CA VAL A 54 2.62 1.10 -18.12
C VAL A 54 2.92 -0.24 -18.82
N LEU A 55 2.24 -1.32 -18.45
CA LEU A 55 2.50 -2.68 -18.96
C LEU A 55 1.51 -3.13 -20.03
N LYS A 56 0.70 -2.20 -20.55
CA LYS A 56 -0.36 -2.38 -21.55
C LYS A 56 0.01 -3.29 -22.74
N THR A 57 1.29 -3.32 -23.13
CA THR A 57 1.78 -4.06 -24.31
C THR A 57 2.60 -5.32 -24.01
N ARG A 58 2.84 -5.67 -22.73
CA ARG A 58 3.91 -6.63 -22.37
C ARG A 58 3.50 -7.82 -21.52
N ILE A 59 2.29 -7.87 -20.96
CA ILE A 59 1.91 -8.92 -20.00
C ILE A 59 0.58 -9.57 -20.38
N ARG A 60 0.61 -10.89 -20.55
CA ARG A 60 -0.57 -11.74 -20.81
C ARG A 60 -1.44 -11.99 -19.57
N ASN A 61 -0.90 -11.83 -18.36
CA ASN A 61 -1.58 -12.12 -17.08
C ASN A 61 -1.51 -10.94 -16.10
N VAL A 62 -2.11 -9.81 -16.50
CA VAL A 62 -2.03 -8.51 -15.82
C VAL A 62 -2.59 -8.55 -14.39
N SER A 63 -3.64 -9.33 -14.17
CA SER A 63 -4.35 -9.43 -12.89
C SER A 63 -3.51 -10.08 -11.78
N LEU A 64 -2.85 -11.20 -12.08
CA LEU A 64 -1.98 -11.90 -11.12
C LEU A 64 -0.74 -11.07 -10.77
N PHE A 65 -0.16 -10.39 -11.77
CA PHE A 65 1.02 -9.56 -11.54
C PHE A 65 0.71 -8.32 -10.68
N SER A 66 -0.42 -7.65 -10.93
CA SER A 66 -0.88 -6.55 -10.07
C SER A 66 -1.25 -7.02 -8.67
N PHE A 67 -1.82 -8.22 -8.50
CA PHE A 67 -2.09 -8.78 -7.18
C PHE A 67 -0.82 -9.01 -6.38
N VAL A 68 0.19 -9.68 -6.96
CA VAL A 68 1.48 -9.95 -6.29
C VAL A 68 2.19 -8.64 -5.91
N LEU A 69 2.15 -7.64 -6.78
CA LEU A 69 2.72 -6.33 -6.46
C LEU A 69 1.91 -5.57 -5.41
N GLY A 70 0.59 -5.72 -5.38
CA GLY A 70 -0.27 -5.19 -4.33
C GLY A 70 0.01 -5.83 -2.97
N VAL A 71 0.24 -7.14 -2.92
CA VAL A 71 0.65 -7.82 -1.68
C VAL A 71 2.02 -7.32 -1.23
N GLY A 72 2.96 -7.17 -2.17
CA GLY A 72 4.29 -6.63 -1.90
C GLY A 72 4.28 -5.19 -1.36
N THR A 73 3.42 -4.31 -1.90
CA THR A 73 3.25 -2.95 -1.36
C THR A 73 2.68 -2.99 0.06
N GLY A 74 1.69 -3.86 0.34
CA GLY A 74 1.10 -4.01 1.67
C GLY A 74 2.09 -4.51 2.73
N ALA A 75 2.97 -5.45 2.36
CA ALA A 75 4.03 -5.93 3.25
C ALA A 75 5.10 -4.85 3.52
N LEU A 76 5.47 -4.09 2.49
CA LEU A 76 6.44 -2.99 2.63
C LEU A 76 5.88 -1.81 3.43
N THR A 77 4.60 -1.46 3.26
CA THR A 77 3.95 -0.45 4.11
C THR A 77 3.90 -0.89 5.56
N PHE A 78 3.58 -2.16 5.84
CA PHE A 78 3.63 -2.70 7.21
C PHE A 78 5.03 -2.54 7.82
N ALA A 79 6.08 -2.98 7.10
CA ALA A 79 7.45 -2.89 7.59
C ALA A 79 7.87 -1.42 7.84
N ALA A 80 7.49 -0.51 6.94
CA ALA A 80 7.84 0.90 7.07
C ALA A 80 7.08 1.59 8.21
N VAL A 81 5.80 1.27 8.43
CA VAL A 81 5.00 1.81 9.53
C VAL A 81 5.50 1.27 10.86
N ASN A 82 5.80 -0.03 10.94
CA ASN A 82 6.37 -0.64 12.15
C ASN A 82 7.74 -0.03 12.47
N LEU A 83 8.58 0.23 11.47
CA LEU A 83 9.85 0.93 11.65
C LEU A 83 9.64 2.39 12.11
N ALA A 84 8.67 3.10 11.54
CA ALA A 84 8.34 4.47 11.95
C ALA A 84 7.84 4.55 13.40
N ILE A 85 7.01 3.60 13.83
CA ILE A 85 6.53 3.51 15.22
C ILE A 85 7.69 3.17 16.17
N ASN A 86 8.58 2.25 15.81
CA ASN A 86 9.74 1.93 16.64
C ASN A 86 10.73 3.10 16.76
N PHE A 87 10.92 3.89 15.70
CA PHE A 87 11.75 5.11 15.74
C PHE A 87 11.09 6.25 16.52
N ALA A 88 9.76 6.37 16.50
CA ALA A 88 9.01 7.37 17.27
C ALA A 88 8.72 6.94 18.72
N GLY A 89 8.79 5.63 19.02
CA GLY A 89 8.53 5.01 20.31
C GLY A 89 9.28 5.63 21.51
N PRO A 90 10.58 5.95 21.42
CA PRO A 90 11.27 6.61 22.53
C PRO A 90 10.78 8.05 22.81
N ILE A 91 10.00 8.66 21.91
CA ILE A 91 9.45 10.03 22.07
C ILE A 91 8.01 9.99 22.59
N MET A 92 7.26 8.90 22.36
CA MET A 92 5.81 8.85 22.61
C MET A 92 5.35 7.86 23.70
N GLY A 93 6.25 7.10 24.34
CA GLY A 93 5.96 6.37 25.58
C GLY A 93 5.07 5.13 25.47
N ASP A 94 4.25 5.00 24.42
CA ASP A 94 3.43 3.83 24.14
C ASP A 94 3.98 3.05 22.94
N THR A 95 4.44 1.83 23.20
CA THR A 95 4.89 0.88 22.17
C THR A 95 3.69 0.12 21.61
N LEU A 96 2.95 0.75 20.69
CA LEU A 96 1.94 0.07 19.89
C LEU A 96 2.63 -0.88 18.89
N PHE A 97 2.82 -2.13 19.28
CA PHE A 97 3.29 -3.18 18.40
C PHE A 97 2.16 -3.61 17.45
N LEU A 98 2.37 -3.42 16.15
CA LEU A 98 1.52 -3.98 15.10
C LEU A 98 1.63 -5.51 15.11
N ASP A 99 0.48 -6.18 15.16
CA ASP A 99 0.42 -7.64 15.25
C ASP A 99 0.52 -8.30 13.86
N ILE A 100 0.79 -9.61 13.81
CA ILE A 100 0.77 -10.43 12.59
C ILE A 100 -0.59 -10.36 11.88
N TYR A 101 -1.67 -10.13 12.61
CA TYR A 101 -2.99 -9.90 12.04
C TYR A 101 -3.03 -8.62 11.19
N ASP A 102 -2.40 -7.54 11.62
CA ASP A 102 -2.36 -6.27 10.87
C ASP A 102 -1.56 -6.40 9.58
N LEU A 103 -0.48 -7.19 9.60
CA LEU A 103 0.28 -7.54 8.39
C LEU A 103 -0.62 -8.25 7.38
N PHE A 104 -1.42 -9.23 7.83
CA PHE A 104 -2.33 -9.96 6.96
C PHE A 104 -3.41 -9.04 6.38
N VAL A 105 -3.98 -8.14 7.20
CA VAL A 105 -4.96 -7.15 6.75
C VAL A 105 -4.34 -6.22 5.70
N TYR A 106 -3.13 -5.72 5.91
CA TYR A 106 -2.49 -4.80 4.97
C TYR A 106 -2.14 -5.46 3.64
N MET A 107 -1.65 -6.71 3.67
CA MET A 107 -1.41 -7.49 2.45
C MET A 107 -2.72 -7.80 1.71
N ALA A 108 -3.76 -8.23 2.43
CA ALA A 108 -5.04 -8.60 1.83
C ALA A 108 -5.73 -7.37 1.21
N VAL A 109 -5.83 -6.27 1.95
CA VAL A 109 -6.46 -5.03 1.48
C VAL A 109 -5.69 -4.48 0.28
N SER A 110 -4.37 -4.32 0.37
CA SER A 110 -3.55 -3.83 -0.74
C SER A 110 -3.59 -4.73 -1.97
N GLY A 111 -3.57 -6.06 -1.78
CA GLY A 111 -3.65 -7.04 -2.86
C GLY A 111 -5.00 -7.00 -3.59
N ILE A 112 -6.10 -7.04 -2.84
CA ILE A 112 -7.46 -7.00 -3.39
C ILE A 112 -7.71 -5.68 -4.11
N THR A 113 -7.34 -4.54 -3.51
CA THR A 113 -7.55 -3.23 -4.14
C THR A 113 -6.65 -3.05 -5.36
N SER A 114 -5.41 -3.54 -5.35
CA SER A 114 -4.54 -3.54 -6.54
C SER A 114 -5.13 -4.37 -7.68
N TYR A 115 -5.72 -5.54 -7.37
CA TYR A 115 -6.45 -6.33 -8.36
C TYR A 115 -7.65 -5.57 -8.93
N LEU A 116 -8.44 -4.91 -8.09
CA LEU A 116 -9.58 -4.08 -8.53
C LEU A 116 -9.13 -2.90 -9.39
N GLY A 117 -8.06 -2.20 -8.99
CA GLY A 117 -7.47 -1.10 -9.76
C GLY A 117 -6.94 -1.56 -11.12
N ALA A 118 -6.33 -2.74 -11.18
CA ALA A 118 -5.90 -3.35 -12.42
C ALA A 118 -7.09 -3.74 -13.32
N LYS A 119 -8.16 -4.31 -12.76
CA LYS A 119 -9.39 -4.65 -13.50
C LYS A 119 -10.07 -3.41 -14.07
N LEU A 120 -10.11 -2.31 -13.32
CA LEU A 120 -10.58 -1.01 -13.78
C LEU A 120 -9.74 -0.50 -14.95
N ALA A 121 -8.42 -0.57 -14.85
CA ALA A 121 -7.52 -0.16 -15.93
C ALA A 121 -7.70 -0.99 -17.20
N VAL A 122 -7.82 -2.32 -17.09
CA VAL A 122 -8.06 -3.20 -18.25
C VAL A 122 -9.34 -2.79 -18.98
N ARG A 123 -10.44 -2.56 -18.25
CA ARG A 123 -11.69 -2.06 -18.83
C ARG A 123 -11.55 -0.69 -19.46
N TYR A 124 -10.87 0.25 -18.79
CA TYR A 124 -10.69 1.61 -19.28
C TYR A 124 -9.86 1.64 -20.57
N PHE A 125 -8.85 0.77 -20.66
CA PHE A 125 -7.94 0.72 -21.79
C PHE A 125 -8.37 -0.20 -22.93
N ASN A 126 -9.55 -0.85 -22.83
CA ASN A 126 -10.08 -1.87 -23.75
C ASN A 126 -9.04 -2.94 -24.11
N LEU A 127 -8.42 -3.51 -23.07
CA LEU A 127 -7.43 -4.59 -23.18
C LEU A 127 -8.04 -5.98 -22.96
#